data_AF-A0A645A984-F1
#
_entry.id   AF-A0A645A984-F1
#
_cell.length_a   1.000
_cell.length_b   1.000
_cell.length_c   1.000
_cell.angle_alpha   90.00
_cell.angle_beta   90.00
_cell.angle_gamma   90.00
#
_symmetry.space_group_name_H-M   'P 1'
#
loop_
_entity.id
_entity.type
_entity.pdbx_description
1 polymer ?
#
loop_
_entity_poly.entity_id
_entity_poly.type
_entity_poly.pdbx_seq_one_letter_code
_entity_poly.pdbx_strand_id
1 'polypeptide(L)'
;MGMQTMSIEFARNVLGLKDANSTEIDSTTTHNVVDIMDEQKNILDLGGSMRLGAYKCNILPDSKAAAIYQQNVISERHRHRYEFNNKYKEAFENAGMLCSGINEESNLVEIIELTAHKWFIGVQFHPEYRSTVVNPHPLFISFIKAAIA
;
A
#
# COMPACT_ATOMS: atom_id res chain seq x y z
N MET A 1 7.05 -3.22 -3.28
CA MET A 1 8.14 -3.46 -2.30
C MET A 1 8.20 -2.43 -1.18
N GLY A 2 8.27 -1.11 -1.43
CA GLY A 2 8.34 -0.12 -0.33
C GLY A 2 7.21 -0.23 0.69
N MET A 3 5.95 -0.18 0.24
CA MET A 3 4.78 -0.33 1.12
C MET A 3 4.76 -1.67 1.87
N GLN A 4 5.09 -2.77 1.18
CA GLN A 4 5.11 -4.10 1.78
C GLN A 4 6.09 -4.19 2.95
N THR A 5 7.30 -3.65 2.80
CA THR A 5 8.29 -3.60 3.88
C THR A 5 7.81 -2.74 5.05
N MET A 6 7.15 -1.60 4.77
CA MET A 6 6.55 -0.77 5.81
C MET A 6 5.48 -1.53 6.58
N SER A 7 4.63 -2.30 5.90
CA SER A 7 3.62 -3.14 6.56
C SER A 7 4.25 -4.22 7.45
N ILE A 8 5.30 -4.89 6.97
CA ILE A 8 6.03 -5.91 7.73
C ILE A 8 6.67 -5.32 8.99
N GLU A 9 7.35 -4.18 8.86
CA GLU A 9 7.99 -3.49 9.98
C GLU A 9 6.96 -3.07 11.04
N PHE A 10 5.86 -2.45 10.61
CA PHE A 10 4.80 -2.01 11.51
C PHE A 10 4.15 -3.18 12.25
N ALA A 11 3.88 -4.29 11.54
CA ALA A 11 3.34 -5.50 12.16
C ALA A 11 4.27 -6.08 13.23
N ARG A 12 5.58 -6.12 12.98
CA ARG A 12 6.57 -6.67 13.93
C ARG A 12 6.76 -5.81 15.17
N ASN A 13 6.80 -4.50 14.97
CA ASN A 13 7.21 -3.55 16.01
C ASN A 13 6.04 -2.93 16.76
N VAL A 14 4.96 -2.58 16.06
CA VAL A 14 3.78 -1.94 16.67
C VAL A 14 2.73 -2.97 17.07
N LEU A 15 2.43 -3.94 16.19
CA LEU A 15 1.44 -4.99 16.49
C LEU A 15 2.04 -6.19 17.24
N GLY A 16 3.37 -6.26 17.36
CA GLY A 16 4.06 -7.33 18.08
C GLY A 16 4.10 -8.69 17.36
N LEU A 17 3.72 -8.75 16.07
CA LEU A 17 3.70 -9.97 15.26
C LEU A 17 5.12 -10.30 14.78
N LYS A 18 5.92 -10.94 15.63
CA LYS A 18 7.38 -11.03 15.45
C LYS A 18 7.85 -11.73 14.17
N ASP A 19 7.13 -12.75 13.71
CA ASP A 19 7.41 -13.46 12.46
C ASP A 19 6.66 -12.89 11.25
N ALA A 20 5.94 -11.76 11.38
CA ALA A 20 5.19 -11.19 10.27
C ALA A 20 6.06 -10.97 9.04
N ASN A 21 5.60 -11.42 7.87
CA ASN A 21 6.40 -11.34 6.65
C ASN A 21 5.53 -11.34 5.39
N SER A 22 6.19 -11.17 4.25
CA SER A 22 5.61 -11.52 2.94
C SER A 22 5.81 -13.00 2.67
N THR A 23 4.79 -13.67 2.13
CA THR A 23 4.91 -15.05 1.65
C THR A 23 5.87 -15.19 0.46
N GLU A 24 6.21 -14.07 -0.20
CA GLU A 24 7.29 -14.00 -1.20
C GLU A 24 8.67 -14.30 -0.60
N ILE A 25 8.89 -13.86 0.64
CA ILE A 25 10.20 -13.90 1.31
C ILE A 25 10.27 -15.11 2.24
N ASP A 26 9.19 -15.36 2.98
CA ASP A 26 9.08 -16.45 3.93
C ASP A 26 7.67 -17.03 3.86
N SER A 27 7.54 -18.14 3.14
CA SER A 27 6.28 -18.87 3.00
C SER A 27 5.86 -19.61 4.26
N THR A 28 6.70 -19.66 5.30
CA THR A 28 6.43 -20.36 6.57
C THR A 28 5.92 -19.43 7.66
N THR A 29 5.90 -18.10 7.42
CA THR A 29 5.36 -17.13 8.37
C THR A 29 3.93 -17.48 8.76
N THR A 30 3.62 -17.41 10.06
CA THR A 30 2.25 -17.54 10.54
C THR A 30 1.48 -16.22 10.42
N HIS A 31 2.19 -15.11 10.21
CA HIS A 31 1.64 -13.77 10.05
C HIS A 31 1.96 -13.18 8.66
N ASN A 32 1.32 -13.75 7.63
CA ASN A 32 1.40 -13.32 6.24
C ASN A 32 0.72 -11.97 5.97
N VAL A 33 1.33 -10.89 6.46
CA VAL A 33 0.81 -9.51 6.29
C VAL A 33 0.86 -9.03 4.85
N VAL A 34 1.71 -9.65 4.04
CA VAL A 34 1.75 -9.48 2.59
C VAL A 34 1.64 -10.87 1.96
N ASP A 35 0.68 -11.04 1.05
CA ASP A 35 0.39 -12.34 0.45
C ASP A 35 -0.20 -12.19 -0.96
N ILE A 36 -0.24 -13.29 -1.70
CA ILE A 36 -1.00 -13.39 -2.95
C ILE A 36 -2.49 -13.44 -2.60
N MET A 37 -3.35 -12.85 -3.43
CA MET A 37 -4.80 -12.90 -3.25
C MET A 37 -5.32 -14.34 -3.22
N ASP A 38 -6.22 -14.67 -2.29
CA ASP A 38 -6.80 -16.02 -2.12
C ASP A 38 -7.50 -16.52 -3.39
N GLU A 39 -8.17 -15.64 -4.13
CA GLU A 39 -8.82 -15.94 -5.42
C GLU A 39 -7.83 -16.42 -6.50
N GLN A 40 -6.57 -16.00 -6.39
CA GLN A 40 -5.49 -16.41 -7.31
C GLN A 40 -4.75 -17.66 -6.83
N LYS A 41 -4.87 -18.06 -5.55
CA LYS A 41 -4.23 -19.28 -5.03
C LYS A 41 -4.82 -20.55 -5.64
N ASN A 42 -6.10 -20.51 -6.02
CA ASN A 42 -6.80 -21.63 -6.68
C ASN A 42 -6.54 -21.72 -8.19
N ILE A 43 -5.88 -20.71 -8.78
CA ILE A 43 -5.43 -20.73 -10.17
C ILE A 43 -3.96 -21.20 -10.15
N LEU A 44 -3.83 -22.53 -10.10
CA LEU A 44 -2.63 -23.35 -9.90
C LEU A 44 -1.29 -22.84 -10.48
N ASP A 45 -0.23 -23.08 -9.69
CA ASP A 45 1.19 -23.29 -10.07
C ASP A 45 2.02 -22.17 -10.74
N LEU A 46 1.52 -20.92 -10.83
CA LEU A 46 2.26 -19.83 -11.50
C LEU A 46 2.48 -18.54 -10.68
N GLY A 47 2.35 -18.61 -9.35
CA GLY A 47 2.84 -17.54 -8.46
C GLY A 47 2.01 -16.25 -8.43
N GLY A 48 0.69 -16.33 -8.58
CA GLY A 48 -0.22 -15.17 -8.53
C GLY A 48 -0.23 -14.36 -9.83
N SER A 49 -1.42 -13.97 -10.29
CA SER A 49 -1.53 -13.22 -11.55
C SER A 49 -1.03 -11.78 -11.34
N MET A 50 -0.08 -11.35 -12.18
CA MET A 50 0.53 -10.01 -12.12
C MET A 50 -0.54 -8.93 -12.32
N ARG A 51 -0.67 -8.01 -11.36
CA ARG A 51 -1.38 -6.75 -11.59
C ARG A 51 -0.49 -5.84 -12.42
N LEU A 52 -0.96 -5.55 -13.63
CA LEU A 52 -0.21 -4.79 -14.63
C LEU A 52 -1.12 -3.76 -15.28
N GLY A 53 -0.71 -2.49 -15.24
CA GLY A 53 -1.46 -1.40 -15.86
C GLY A 53 -2.11 -0.47 -14.84
N ALA A 54 -3.06 0.34 -15.30
CA ALA A 54 -3.69 1.36 -14.47
C ALA A 54 -4.91 0.82 -13.73
N TYR A 55 -4.99 1.06 -12.42
CA TYR A 55 -6.11 0.66 -11.58
C TYR A 55 -6.61 1.88 -10.79
N LYS A 56 -7.91 1.89 -10.49
CA LYS A 56 -8.50 2.91 -9.63
C LYS A 56 -8.06 2.71 -8.18
N CYS A 57 -7.95 3.81 -7.46
CA CYS A 57 -7.77 3.84 -6.03
C CYS A 57 -8.67 4.94 -5.45
N ASN A 58 -9.58 4.55 -4.58
CA ASN A 58 -10.48 5.42 -3.85
C ASN A 58 -9.77 5.88 -2.59
N ILE A 59 -9.59 7.18 -2.45
CA ILE A 59 -8.88 7.81 -1.34
C ILE A 59 -9.89 8.21 -0.27
N LEU A 60 -9.61 7.81 0.97
CA LEU A 60 -10.40 8.20 2.11
C LEU A 60 -10.33 9.72 2.33
N PRO A 61 -11.47 10.42 2.50
CA PRO A 61 -11.48 11.83 2.89
C PRO A 61 -10.68 12.08 4.16
N ASP A 62 -10.19 13.31 4.31
CA ASP A 62 -9.41 13.77 5.47
C ASP A 62 -8.07 13.05 5.70
N SER A 63 -7.64 12.19 4.77
CA SER A 63 -6.31 11.58 4.76
C SER A 63 -5.23 12.53 4.21
N LYS A 64 -3.96 12.23 4.49
CA LYS A 64 -2.83 12.94 3.87
C LYS A 64 -2.83 12.72 2.36
N ALA A 65 -3.12 11.50 1.92
CA ALA A 65 -3.30 11.20 0.50
C ALA A 65 -4.36 12.12 -0.14
N ALA A 66 -5.53 12.33 0.49
CA ALA A 66 -6.57 13.21 -0.02
C ALA A 66 -6.09 14.66 -0.14
N ALA A 67 -5.38 15.16 0.89
CA ALA A 67 -4.81 16.51 0.86
C ALA A 67 -3.74 16.70 -0.23
N ILE A 68 -2.99 15.64 -0.55
CA ILE A 68 -1.93 15.66 -1.57
C ILE A 68 -2.52 15.57 -2.99
N TYR A 69 -3.45 14.65 -3.23
CA TYR A 69 -4.02 14.42 -4.55
C TYR A 69 -5.14 15.39 -4.90
N GLN A 70 -5.81 15.96 -3.89
CA GLN A 70 -6.98 16.84 -4.04
C GLN A 70 -8.12 16.19 -4.86
N GLN A 71 -8.20 14.86 -4.81
CA GLN A 71 -9.14 14.02 -5.54
C GLN A 71 -9.51 12.81 -4.68
N ASN A 72 -10.76 12.36 -4.79
CA ASN A 72 -11.25 11.21 -4.03
C ASN A 72 -11.03 9.89 -4.79
N VAL A 73 -10.81 9.93 -6.10
CA VAL A 73 -10.54 8.74 -6.92
C VAL A 73 -9.37 9.07 -7.84
N ILE A 74 -8.34 8.25 -7.78
CA ILE A 74 -7.16 8.35 -8.65
C ILE A 74 -7.01 7.09 -9.49
N SER A 75 -6.17 7.15 -10.53
CA SER A 75 -5.85 6.00 -11.38
C SER A 75 -4.34 5.87 -11.51
N GLU A 76 -3.75 4.81 -10.95
CA GLU A 76 -2.30 4.65 -10.83
C GLU A 76 -1.81 3.34 -11.44
N ARG A 77 -0.52 3.28 -11.80
CA ARG A 77 0.04 2.13 -12.52
C ARG A 77 0.68 1.11 -11.59
N HIS A 78 0.31 -0.16 -11.75
CA HIS A 78 0.79 -1.29 -10.96
C HIS A 78 1.67 -2.21 -11.80
N ARG A 79 2.61 -2.87 -11.12
CA ARG A 79 3.44 -3.96 -11.64
C ARG A 79 3.94 -4.84 -10.50
N HIS A 80 3.02 -5.56 -9.86
CA HIS A 80 3.33 -6.43 -8.72
C HIS A 80 2.31 -7.57 -8.60
N ARG A 81 2.56 -8.49 -7.67
CA ARG A 81 1.76 -9.71 -7.43
C ARG A 81 1.27 -9.85 -5.99
N TYR A 82 2.08 -9.40 -5.05
CA TYR A 82 1.82 -9.56 -3.62
C TYR A 82 1.14 -8.32 -3.05
N GLU A 83 0.08 -8.56 -2.30
CA GLU A 83 -0.81 -7.53 -1.78
C GLU A 83 -0.78 -7.49 -0.26
N PHE A 84 -1.16 -6.35 0.30
CA PHE A 84 -1.46 -6.28 1.73
C PHE A 84 -2.62 -7.22 2.06
N ASN A 85 -2.45 -8.06 3.09
CA ASN A 85 -3.48 -8.99 3.51
C ASN A 85 -4.53 -8.27 4.37
N ASN A 86 -5.72 -8.09 3.82
CA ASN A 86 -6.82 -7.36 4.46
C ASN A 86 -7.25 -7.91 5.82
N LYS A 87 -6.91 -9.16 6.17
CA LYS A 87 -7.13 -9.69 7.53
C LYS A 87 -6.46 -8.83 8.60
N TYR A 88 -5.40 -8.09 8.25
CA TYR A 88 -4.67 -7.22 9.16
C TYR A 88 -5.15 -5.75 9.12
N LYS A 89 -6.04 -5.38 8.19
CA LYS A 89 -6.47 -3.98 7.99
C LYS A 89 -6.95 -3.32 9.28
N GLU A 90 -7.89 -3.97 9.96
CA GLU A 90 -8.47 -3.45 11.20
C GLU A 90 -7.42 -3.29 12.31
N ALA A 91 -6.51 -4.26 12.46
CA ALA A 91 -5.44 -4.18 13.45
C ALA A 91 -4.47 -3.01 13.16
N PHE A 92 -4.16 -2.77 11.89
CA PHE A 92 -3.33 -1.65 11.45
C PHE A 92 -4.00 -0.30 11.74
N GLU A 93 -5.27 -0.16 11.37
CA GLU A 93 -6.05 1.07 11.58
C GLU A 93 -6.20 1.38 13.08
N ASN A 94 -6.53 0.38 13.90
CA ASN A 94 -6.63 0.51 15.35
C ASN A 94 -5.30 0.89 16.02
N ALA A 95 -4.16 0.54 15.42
CA ALA A 95 -2.83 0.89 15.89
C ALA A 95 -2.28 2.20 15.28
N GLY A 96 -3.07 2.90 14.46
CA GLY A 96 -2.75 4.24 13.93
C GLY A 96 -2.21 4.27 12.50
N MET A 97 -2.06 3.13 11.83
CA MET A 97 -1.74 3.07 10.40
C MET A 97 -3.03 3.05 9.59
N LEU A 98 -3.36 4.16 8.95
CA LEU A 98 -4.57 4.30 8.15
C LEU A 98 -4.38 3.68 6.76
N CYS A 99 -5.29 2.81 6.35
CA CYS A 99 -5.39 2.35 4.96
C CYS A 99 -6.16 3.39 4.13
N SER A 100 -5.48 4.46 3.73
CA SER A 100 -6.10 5.65 3.14
C SER A 100 -6.47 5.53 1.67
N GLY A 101 -6.05 4.47 0.97
CA GLY A 101 -6.39 4.24 -0.44
C GLY A 101 -6.76 2.80 -0.70
N ILE A 102 -7.93 2.57 -1.29
CA ILE A 102 -8.50 1.24 -1.52
C ILE A 102 -8.99 1.14 -2.96
N ASN A 103 -8.69 0.05 -3.66
CA ASN A 103 -9.39 -0.31 -4.89
C ASN A 103 -10.73 -0.96 -4.51
N GLU A 104 -11.86 -0.29 -4.75
CA GLU A 104 -13.20 -0.81 -4.37
C GLU A 104 -13.61 -2.08 -5.13
N GLU A 105 -13.13 -2.27 -6.36
CA GLU A 105 -13.51 -3.41 -7.20
C GLU A 105 -12.87 -4.72 -6.70
N SER A 106 -11.58 -4.68 -6.35
CA SER A 106 -10.83 -5.83 -5.84
C SER A 106 -10.65 -5.82 -4.32
N ASN A 107 -11.20 -4.81 -3.64
CA ASN A 107 -11.04 -4.56 -2.21
C ASN A 107 -9.55 -4.53 -1.76
N LEU A 108 -8.62 -4.05 -2.57
CA LEU A 108 -7.18 -4.07 -2.21
C LEU A 108 -6.74 -2.76 -1.58
N VAL A 109 -5.92 -2.82 -0.54
CA VAL A 109 -5.27 -1.64 0.04
C VAL A 109 -4.11 -1.20 -0.86
N GLU A 110 -4.21 0.02 -1.38
CA GLU A 110 -3.24 0.60 -2.32
C GLU A 110 -2.37 1.68 -1.68
N ILE A 111 -2.85 2.30 -0.60
CA ILE A 111 -2.14 3.35 0.14
C ILE A 111 -2.29 3.10 1.65
N ILE A 112 -1.18 3.17 2.36
CA ILE A 112 -1.13 3.22 3.83
C ILE A 112 -0.42 4.49 4.29
N GLU A 113 -0.84 5.03 5.43
CA GLU A 113 -0.20 6.20 6.03
C GLU A 113 -0.26 6.19 7.55
N LEU A 114 0.83 6.63 8.20
CA LEU A 114 0.87 6.75 9.66
C LEU A 114 0.41 8.16 10.03
N THR A 115 -0.76 8.28 10.65
CA THR A 115 -1.42 9.57 10.91
C THR A 115 -0.59 10.49 11.80
N ALA A 116 0.05 9.94 12.83
CA ALA A 116 0.86 10.68 13.79
C ALA A 116 2.19 11.23 13.25
N HIS A 117 2.72 10.72 12.12
CA HIS A 117 4.03 11.13 11.58
C HIS A 117 3.90 12.26 10.56
N LYS A 118 4.80 13.26 10.56
CA LYS A 118 4.71 14.44 9.66
C LYS A 118 4.45 14.06 8.19
N TRP A 119 5.20 13.10 7.68
CA TRP A 119 4.99 12.52 6.36
C TRP A 119 5.41 11.05 6.37
N PHE A 120 4.44 10.14 6.23
CA PHE A 120 4.67 8.70 6.19
C PHE A 120 3.56 8.09 5.35
N ILE A 121 3.86 7.82 4.08
CA ILE A 121 2.91 7.31 3.09
C ILE A 121 3.61 6.20 2.32
N GLY A 122 2.99 5.02 2.27
CA GLY A 122 3.40 3.89 1.46
C GLY A 122 2.35 3.61 0.38
N VAL A 123 2.79 3.34 -0.84
CA VAL A 123 1.91 3.02 -1.97
C VAL A 123 2.31 1.72 -2.65
N GLN A 124 1.32 0.98 -3.15
CA GLN A 124 1.55 -0.24 -3.95
C GLN A 124 1.87 0.06 -5.42
N PHE A 125 1.28 1.13 -5.96
CA PHE A 125 1.51 1.57 -7.33
C PHE A 125 2.86 2.27 -7.52
N HIS A 126 3.16 2.58 -8.77
CA HIS A 126 4.38 3.21 -9.24
C HIS A 126 4.13 4.67 -9.66
N PRO A 127 4.15 5.63 -8.72
CA PRO A 127 3.91 7.04 -9.01
C PRO A 127 4.93 7.62 -10.01
N GLU A 128 6.12 7.02 -10.10
CA GLU A 128 7.16 7.38 -11.06
C GLU A 128 6.72 7.23 -12.51
N TYR A 129 5.80 6.31 -12.83
CA TYR A 129 5.32 6.12 -14.20
C TYR A 129 4.34 7.19 -14.66
N ARG A 130 3.81 8.02 -13.76
CA ARG A 130 2.94 9.16 -14.08
C ARG A 130 3.61 10.51 -13.86
N SER A 131 4.78 10.54 -13.24
CA SER A 131 5.54 11.76 -13.04
C SER A 131 6.21 12.20 -14.33
N THR A 132 6.01 13.45 -14.73
CA THR A 132 6.71 14.07 -15.88
C THR A 132 7.39 15.36 -15.45
N VAL A 133 8.25 15.92 -16.29
CA VAL A 133 8.91 17.21 -16.01
C VAL A 133 7.89 18.34 -15.85
N VAL A 134 6.87 18.36 -16.70
CA VAL A 134 5.82 19.40 -16.68
C VAL A 134 4.81 19.16 -15.55
N ASN A 135 4.49 17.89 -15.29
CA ASN A 135 3.55 17.48 -14.25
C ASN A 135 4.23 16.48 -13.30
N PRO A 136 5.05 16.96 -12.34
CA PRO A 136 5.65 16.10 -11.34
C PRO A 136 4.57 15.48 -10.46
N HIS A 137 4.76 14.22 -10.07
CA HIS A 137 3.75 13.49 -9.32
C HIS A 137 3.55 14.10 -7.92
N PRO A 138 2.29 14.30 -7.46
CA PRO A 138 2.00 15.06 -6.23
C PRO A 138 2.62 14.46 -4.96
N LEU A 139 2.72 13.13 -4.86
CA LEU A 139 3.42 12.48 -3.74
C LEU A 139 4.90 12.90 -3.63
N PHE A 140 5.61 13.03 -4.76
CA PHE A 140 7.02 13.43 -4.74
C PHE A 140 7.18 14.89 -4.34
N ILE A 141 6.33 15.77 -4.88
CA ILE A 141 6.32 17.19 -4.49
C ILE A 141 6.03 17.31 -2.99
N SER A 142 5.03 16.58 -2.49
CA SER A 142 4.66 16.57 -1.08
C SER A 142 5.81 16.09 -0.19
N PHE A 143 6.48 14.99 -0.56
CA PHE A 143 7.63 14.46 0.17
C PHE A 143 8.76 15.50 0.27
N ILE A 144 9.15 16.12 -0.84
CA ILE A 144 10.21 17.14 -0.85
C ILE A 144 9.84 18.34 0.01
N LYS A 145 8.59 18.82 -0.09
CA LYS A 145 8.09 19.91 0.78
C LYS A 145 8.18 19.53 2.26
N ALA A 146 7.83 18.30 2.62
CA ALA A 146 7.91 17.82 3.99
C ALA A 146 9.37 17.73 4.50
N ALA A 147 10.32 17.45 3.62
CA ALA A 147 11.74 17.31 3.94
C ALA A 147 12.45 18.66 4.21
N ILE A 148 11.99 19.74 3.59
CA ILE A 148 12.60 21.09 3.73
C ILE A 148 11.86 22.01 4.71
N ALA A 149 10.73 21.56 5.26
CA ALA A 149 9.89 22.31 6.18
C ALA A 149 10.28 22.11 7.65
#